data_AF-A0AAT9QIS4-F1
#
_entry.id   AF-A0AAT9QIS4-F1
#
_cell.length_a   1.000
_cell.length_b   1.000
_cell.length_c   1.000
_cell.angle_alpha   90.00
_cell.angle_beta   90.00
_cell.angle_gamma   90.00
#
_symmetry.space_group_name_H-M   'P 1'
#
loop_
_entity.id
_entity.type
_entity.pdbx_description
1 polymer ?
#
loop_
_entity_poly.entity_id
_entity_poly.type
_entity_poly.pdbx_seq_one_letter_code
_entity_poly.pdbx_strand_id
1 'polypeptide(L)'
;MSFPIILAAAVAVLAAVAAAMVVRQKDPQRRAAALVTTGASLMTAFTVIAAAFIGGEAMDQPGGMAALVMILSWGGPMVVLAALAWFWPAGTTPLLVALAVGFVAVCVWFAFDPALARSVQQSNGPVLAVGVVALAFPAAVLGLKRIRPAGWLLLVLGTLPLLITLVGRSGAAASLAAASTVPLVTGVAYLVAARLARRGPTHGNARPVPA
;
A
#
# COMPACT_ATOMS: atom_id res chain seq x y z
N MET A 1 -15.04 -23.07 5.33
CA MET A 1 -15.51 -21.68 5.17
C MET A 1 -14.31 -20.83 4.77
N SER A 2 -14.37 -20.18 3.62
CA SER A 2 -13.20 -19.63 2.93
C SER A 2 -12.72 -18.33 3.58
N PHE A 3 -11.55 -18.41 4.23
CA PHE A 3 -10.71 -17.33 4.74
C PHE A 3 -10.75 -15.98 3.97
N PRO A 4 -10.78 -15.95 2.62
CA PRO A 4 -10.93 -14.69 1.87
C PRO A 4 -12.23 -13.92 2.13
N ILE A 5 -13.33 -14.58 2.53
CA ILE A 5 -14.61 -13.93 2.82
C ILE A 5 -14.53 -13.13 4.13
N ILE A 6 -13.82 -13.67 5.13
CA ILE A 6 -13.65 -13.02 6.44
C ILE A 6 -12.74 -11.79 6.29
N LEU A 7 -11.67 -11.90 5.50
CA LEU A 7 -10.77 -10.77 5.21
C LEU A 7 -11.48 -9.67 4.38
N ALA A 8 -12.25 -10.07 3.36
CA ALA A 8 -13.04 -9.13 2.56
C ALA A 8 -14.11 -8.41 3.40
N ALA A 9 -14.77 -9.13 4.31
CA ALA A 9 -15.73 -8.55 5.25
C ALA A 9 -15.05 -7.56 6.22
N ALA A 10 -13.89 -7.91 6.77
CA ALA A 10 -13.13 -7.03 7.66
C ALA A 10 -12.68 -5.73 6.96
N VAL A 11 -12.20 -5.84 5.71
CA VAL A 11 -11.80 -4.68 4.89
C VAL A 11 -13.02 -3.83 4.52
N ALA A 12 -14.16 -4.44 4.17
CA ALA A 12 -15.40 -3.73 3.88
C ALA A 12 -15.93 -2.98 5.11
N VAL A 13 -15.86 -3.58 6.30
CA VAL A 13 -16.26 -2.94 7.57
C VAL A 13 -15.34 -1.78 7.90
N LEU A 14 -14.02 -1.94 7.75
CA LEU A 14 -13.04 -0.87 7.98
C LEU A 14 -13.24 0.29 6.98
N ALA A 15 -13.49 0.00 5.71
CA ALA A 15 -13.80 1.00 4.69
C ALA A 15 -15.13 1.72 4.97
N ALA A 16 -16.15 0.99 5.43
CA ALA A 16 -17.45 1.56 5.81
C ALA A 16 -17.35 2.48 7.04
N VAL A 17 -16.58 2.07 8.06
CA VAL A 17 -16.33 2.89 9.26
C VAL A 17 -15.51 4.14 8.92
N ALA A 18 -14.50 4.01 8.06
CA ALA A 18 -13.74 5.13 7.52
C ALA A 18 -14.64 6.11 6.74
N ALA A 19 -15.50 5.60 5.87
CA ALA A 19 -16.46 6.41 5.11
C ALA A 19 -17.47 7.12 6.03
N ALA A 20 -18.00 6.42 7.05
CA ALA A 20 -18.95 6.99 8.01
C ALA A 20 -18.34 8.12 8.85
N MET A 21 -17.06 8.00 9.23
CA MET A 21 -16.31 9.05 9.95
C MET A 21 -16.05 10.28 9.07
N VAL A 22 -15.79 10.08 7.77
CA VAL A 22 -15.52 11.17 6.81
C VAL A 22 -16.77 11.98 6.47
N VAL A 23 -17.94 11.33 6.39
CA VAL A 23 -19.23 12.01 6.12
C VAL A 23 -19.60 13.00 7.23
N ARG A 24 -19.12 12.79 8.46
CA ARG A 24 -19.50 13.62 9.63
C ARG A 24 -18.80 14.98 9.75
N GLN A 25 -17.68 15.22 9.08
CA GLN A 25 -16.95 16.49 9.26
C GLN A 25 -17.42 17.55 8.26
N LYS A 26 -17.58 18.82 8.62
CA LYS A 26 -17.98 19.89 7.66
C LYS A 26 -16.80 20.58 6.96
N ASP A 27 -15.62 20.54 7.57
CA ASP A 27 -14.43 21.25 7.08
C ASP A 27 -13.59 20.39 6.10
N PRO A 28 -13.33 20.84 4.86
CA PRO A 28 -12.56 20.10 3.87
C PRO A 28 -11.12 19.80 4.29
N GLN A 29 -10.48 20.65 5.11
CA GLN A 29 -9.11 20.41 5.59
C GLN A 29 -9.08 19.32 6.66
N ARG A 30 -10.01 19.36 7.62
CA ARG A 30 -10.12 18.30 8.63
C ARG A 30 -10.53 16.96 8.02
N ARG A 31 -11.40 16.97 7.00
CA ARG A 31 -11.70 15.78 6.19
C ARG A 31 -10.44 15.21 5.54
N ALA A 32 -9.62 16.05 4.90
CA ALA A 32 -8.38 15.59 4.27
C ALA A 32 -7.41 14.96 5.28
N ALA A 33 -7.23 15.59 6.44
CA ALA A 33 -6.39 15.03 7.51
C ALA A 33 -6.95 13.69 8.01
N ALA A 34 -8.25 13.60 8.26
CA ALA A 34 -8.90 12.36 8.67
C ALA A 34 -8.71 11.24 7.63
N LEU A 35 -8.90 11.52 6.35
CA LEU A 35 -8.68 10.57 5.24
C LEU A 35 -7.24 10.03 5.22
N VAL A 36 -6.25 10.90 5.44
CA VAL A 36 -4.84 10.49 5.50
C VAL A 36 -4.57 9.63 6.72
N THR A 37 -5.01 10.06 7.90
CA THR A 37 -4.81 9.30 9.15
C THR A 37 -5.50 7.94 9.09
N THR A 38 -6.73 7.87 8.58
CA THR A 38 -7.47 6.61 8.44
C THR A 38 -6.85 5.70 7.40
N GLY A 39 -6.40 6.23 6.27
CA GLY A 39 -5.67 5.44 5.26
C GLY A 39 -4.36 4.87 5.82
N ALA A 40 -3.60 5.68 6.58
CA ALA A 40 -2.37 5.24 7.23
C ALA A 40 -2.65 4.17 8.30
N SER A 41 -3.66 4.37 9.16
CA SER A 41 -4.00 3.40 10.19
C SER A 41 -4.47 2.08 9.61
N LEU A 42 -5.27 2.13 8.54
CA LEU A 42 -5.72 0.95 7.81
C LEU A 42 -4.53 0.19 7.22
N MET A 43 -3.60 0.90 6.57
CA MET A 43 -2.40 0.28 6.02
C MET A 43 -1.54 -0.36 7.12
N THR A 44 -1.33 0.34 8.24
CA THR A 44 -0.56 -0.21 9.37
C THR A 44 -1.20 -1.47 9.93
N ALA A 45 -2.50 -1.46 10.20
CA ALA A 45 -3.21 -2.64 10.68
C ALA A 45 -3.09 -3.82 9.70
N PHE A 46 -3.28 -3.55 8.41
CA PHE A 46 -3.13 -4.55 7.36
C PHE A 46 -1.70 -5.10 7.29
N THR A 47 -0.67 -4.26 7.34
CA THR A 47 0.74 -4.69 7.33
C THR A 47 1.06 -5.55 8.55
N VAL A 48 0.58 -5.19 9.74
CA VAL A 48 0.80 -5.99 10.95
C VAL A 48 0.14 -7.36 10.82
N ILE A 49 -1.10 -7.42 10.35
CA ILE A 49 -1.80 -8.69 10.12
C ILE A 49 -1.06 -9.51 9.07
N ALA A 50 -0.72 -8.92 7.93
CA ALA A 50 0.03 -9.60 6.86
C ALA A 50 1.38 -10.11 7.36
N ALA A 51 2.12 -9.31 8.13
CA ALA A 51 3.39 -9.72 8.72
C ALA A 51 3.23 -10.86 9.74
N ALA A 52 2.17 -10.84 10.55
CA ALA A 52 1.87 -11.92 11.49
C ALA A 52 1.53 -13.23 10.75
N PHE A 53 0.74 -13.16 9.66
CA PHE A 53 0.43 -14.33 8.83
C PHE A 53 1.67 -14.87 8.12
N ILE A 54 2.42 -14.02 7.41
CA ILE A 54 3.64 -14.39 6.70
C ILE A 54 4.69 -14.94 7.69
N GLY A 55 4.81 -14.30 8.86
CA GLY A 55 5.72 -14.72 9.91
C GLY A 55 5.30 -16.03 10.56
N GLY A 56 4.01 -16.25 10.79
CA GLY A 56 3.47 -17.51 11.30
C GLY A 56 3.78 -18.68 10.38
N GLU A 57 3.46 -18.55 9.09
CA GLU A 57 3.77 -19.56 8.07
C GLU A 57 5.28 -19.83 7.98
N ALA A 58 6.10 -18.78 8.04
CA ALA A 58 7.56 -18.92 8.06
C ALA A 58 8.06 -19.73 9.27
N MET A 59 7.46 -19.54 10.43
CA MET A 59 7.82 -20.25 11.67
C MET A 59 7.35 -21.70 11.67
N ASP A 60 6.24 -22.01 10.99
CA ASP A 60 5.78 -23.38 10.82
C ASP A 60 6.68 -24.16 9.85
N GLN A 61 7.04 -23.58 8.70
CA GLN A 61 7.97 -24.18 7.72
C GLN A 61 8.72 -23.05 6.98
N PRO A 62 10.04 -22.84 7.19
CA PRO A 62 11.06 -23.78 7.68
C PRO A 62 11.34 -23.78 9.21
N GLY A 63 10.79 -22.83 9.96
CA GLY A 63 11.04 -22.70 11.40
C GLY A 63 12.45 -22.21 11.81
N GLY A 64 12.63 -21.94 13.10
CA GLY A 64 13.92 -21.59 13.71
C GLY A 64 14.61 -20.36 13.08
N MET A 65 15.92 -20.46 12.86
CA MET A 65 16.73 -19.35 12.33
C MET A 65 16.40 -19.03 10.86
N ALA A 66 16.04 -20.04 10.07
CA ALA A 66 15.70 -19.85 8.66
C ALA A 66 14.46 -18.97 8.50
N ALA A 67 13.45 -19.19 9.35
CA ALA A 67 12.25 -18.35 9.41
C ALA A 67 12.56 -16.90 9.78
N LEU A 68 13.45 -16.69 10.76
CA LEU A 68 13.92 -15.36 11.18
C LEU A 68 14.60 -14.61 10.04
N VAL A 69 15.55 -15.25 9.34
CA VAL A 69 16.24 -14.66 8.19
C VAL A 69 15.25 -14.34 7.07
N MET A 70 14.28 -15.22 6.82
CA MET A 70 13.23 -14.99 5.82
C MET A 70 12.40 -13.75 6.16
N ILE A 71 11.92 -13.62 7.41
CA ILE A 71 11.16 -12.44 7.85
C ILE A 71 12.02 -11.17 7.77
N LEU A 72 13.28 -11.23 8.23
CA LEU A 72 14.18 -10.08 8.20
C LEU A 72 14.54 -9.64 6.78
N SER A 73 14.60 -10.57 5.82
CA SER A 73 14.98 -10.27 4.43
C SER A 73 14.02 -9.31 3.73
N TRP A 74 12.73 -9.29 4.12
CA TRP A 74 11.74 -8.37 3.56
C TRP A 74 11.24 -7.35 4.60
N GLY A 75 11.04 -7.79 5.84
CA GLY A 75 10.54 -6.94 6.93
C GLY A 75 11.57 -5.90 7.36
N GLY A 76 12.85 -6.26 7.40
CA GLY A 76 13.95 -5.34 7.70
C GLY A 76 13.99 -4.17 6.71
N PRO A 77 14.13 -4.44 5.39
CA PRO A 77 14.08 -3.39 4.38
C PRO A 77 12.79 -2.55 4.40
N MET A 78 11.64 -3.18 4.62
CA MET A 78 10.35 -2.47 4.74
C MET A 78 10.37 -1.46 5.89
N VAL A 79 10.85 -1.85 7.08
CA VAL A 79 10.93 -0.98 8.26
C VAL A 79 11.95 0.14 8.03
N VAL A 80 13.10 -0.17 7.43
CA VAL A 80 14.11 0.84 7.07
C VAL A 80 13.54 1.86 6.09
N LEU A 81 12.83 1.42 5.05
CA LEU A 81 12.18 2.31 4.09
C LEU A 81 11.08 3.15 4.76
N ALA A 82 10.34 2.59 5.71
CA ALA A 82 9.31 3.33 6.44
C ALA A 82 9.93 4.40 7.35
N ALA A 83 11.02 4.06 8.04
CA ALA A 83 11.79 5.02 8.83
C ALA A 83 12.37 6.12 7.94
N LEU A 84 12.96 5.78 6.81
CA LEU A 84 13.45 6.75 5.82
C LEU A 84 12.31 7.64 5.31
N ALA A 85 11.15 7.08 4.97
CA ALA A 85 9.99 7.85 4.52
C ALA A 85 9.50 8.82 5.61
N TRP A 86 9.62 8.43 6.88
CA TRP A 86 9.31 9.28 8.01
C TRP A 86 10.36 10.39 8.20
N PHE A 87 11.63 10.07 8.32
CA PHE A 87 12.67 11.06 8.66
C PHE A 87 13.12 11.90 7.46
N TRP A 88 13.17 11.31 6.25
CA TRP A 88 13.70 11.95 5.05
C TRP A 88 12.80 11.75 3.81
N PRO A 89 11.55 12.25 3.84
CA PRO A 89 10.55 12.00 2.78
C PRO A 89 10.97 12.50 1.40
N ALA A 90 11.82 13.53 1.32
CA ALA A 90 12.31 14.07 0.06
C ALA A 90 13.22 13.09 -0.70
N GLY A 91 14.17 12.45 0.00
CA GLY A 91 15.06 11.45 -0.58
C GLY A 91 14.40 10.10 -0.77
N THR A 92 13.47 9.73 0.10
CA THR A 92 12.77 8.42 0.00
C THR A 92 11.75 8.36 -1.13
N THR A 93 11.17 9.50 -1.53
CA THR A 93 10.20 9.53 -2.65
C THR A 93 10.78 8.92 -3.94
N PRO A 94 11.91 9.42 -4.51
CA PRO A 94 12.47 8.84 -5.73
C PRO A 94 12.95 7.40 -5.53
N LEU A 95 13.43 7.04 -4.34
CA LEU A 95 13.81 5.66 -4.02
C LEU A 95 12.61 4.71 -4.09
N LEU A 96 11.48 5.05 -3.47
CA LEU A 96 10.27 4.24 -3.54
C LEU A 96 9.69 4.16 -4.95
N VAL A 97 9.81 5.23 -5.74
CA VAL A 97 9.46 5.20 -7.16
C VAL A 97 10.34 4.23 -7.93
N ALA A 98 11.67 4.30 -7.75
CA ALA A 98 12.60 3.39 -8.41
C ALA A 98 12.34 1.92 -8.04
N LEU A 99 12.10 1.63 -6.75
CA LEU A 99 11.75 0.30 -6.28
C LEU A 99 10.40 -0.18 -6.82
N ALA A 100 9.39 0.69 -6.88
CA ALA A 100 8.09 0.36 -7.47
C ALA A 100 8.22 0.06 -8.97
N VAL A 101 9.01 0.83 -9.71
CA VAL A 101 9.29 0.58 -11.14
C VAL A 101 10.03 -0.75 -11.31
N GLY A 102 11.05 -1.03 -10.50
CA GLY A 102 11.76 -2.32 -10.53
C GLY A 102 10.83 -3.49 -10.24
N PHE A 103 9.95 -3.36 -9.25
CA PHE A 103 8.94 -4.37 -8.93
C PHE A 103 7.94 -4.59 -10.07
N VAL A 104 7.47 -3.52 -10.72
CA VAL A 104 6.61 -3.61 -11.91
C VAL A 104 7.35 -4.30 -13.06
N ALA A 105 8.63 -3.99 -13.28
CA ALA A 105 9.44 -4.65 -14.31
C ALA A 105 9.55 -6.17 -14.07
N VAL A 106 9.72 -6.60 -12.82
CA VAL A 106 9.68 -8.02 -12.45
C VAL A 106 8.31 -8.64 -12.75
N CYS A 107 7.21 -7.94 -12.45
CA CYS A 107 5.88 -8.42 -12.79
C CYS A 107 5.70 -8.59 -14.30
N VAL A 108 6.18 -7.62 -15.09
CA VAL A 108 6.14 -7.68 -16.56
C VAL A 108 6.95 -8.86 -17.08
N TRP A 109 8.15 -9.09 -16.52
CA TRP A 109 8.97 -10.26 -16.85
C TRP A 109 8.23 -11.57 -16.60
N PHE A 110 7.59 -11.70 -15.43
CA PHE A 110 6.76 -12.87 -15.10
C PHE A 110 5.52 -13.03 -15.98
N ALA A 111 5.01 -11.97 -16.58
CA ALA A 111 3.95 -12.08 -17.58
C ALA A 111 4.47 -12.64 -18.92
N PHE A 112 5.74 -12.43 -19.26
CA PHE A 112 6.37 -13.04 -20.43
C PHE A 112 6.77 -14.50 -20.20
N ASP A 113 7.16 -14.87 -18.97
CA ASP A 113 7.44 -16.26 -18.58
C ASP A 113 6.57 -16.72 -17.39
N PRO A 114 5.30 -17.11 -17.65
CA PRO A 114 4.39 -17.53 -16.59
C PRO A 114 4.70 -18.93 -16.03
N ALA A 115 5.58 -19.71 -16.65
CA ALA A 115 6.01 -20.99 -16.12
C ALA A 115 7.03 -20.77 -14.99
N LEU A 116 8.02 -19.91 -15.23
CA LEU A 116 8.98 -19.47 -14.21
C LEU A 116 8.26 -18.74 -13.05
N ALA A 117 7.30 -17.87 -13.35
CA ALA A 117 6.55 -17.16 -12.33
C ALA A 117 5.81 -18.11 -11.37
N ARG A 118 5.18 -19.16 -11.92
CA ARG A 118 4.47 -20.17 -11.13
C ARG A 118 5.44 -21.03 -10.31
N SER A 119 6.56 -21.46 -10.88
CA SER A 119 7.54 -22.27 -10.14
C SER A 119 8.15 -21.50 -8.97
N VAL A 120 8.50 -20.22 -9.18
CA VAL A 120 9.01 -19.35 -8.11
C VAL A 120 7.96 -19.19 -7.00
N GLN A 121 6.70 -18.95 -7.33
CA GLN A 121 5.63 -18.79 -6.34
C GLN A 121 5.28 -20.09 -5.61
N GLN A 122 5.41 -21.24 -6.28
CA GLN A 122 5.18 -22.55 -5.64
C GLN A 122 6.29 -22.88 -4.64
N SER A 123 7.55 -22.58 -4.98
CA SER A 123 8.69 -22.91 -4.12
C SER A 123 8.92 -21.90 -2.98
N ASN A 124 8.55 -20.63 -3.16
CA ASN A 124 8.85 -19.55 -2.21
C ASN A 124 7.59 -18.90 -1.60
N GLY A 125 6.40 -19.38 -1.97
CA GLY A 125 5.13 -18.76 -1.58
C GLY A 125 4.79 -17.49 -2.38
N PRO A 126 3.86 -16.66 -1.91
CA PRO A 126 3.30 -15.56 -2.69
C PRO A 126 4.22 -14.32 -2.72
N VAL A 127 5.41 -14.45 -3.32
CA VAL A 127 6.48 -13.43 -3.36
C VAL A 127 5.99 -12.08 -3.87
N LEU A 128 5.15 -12.06 -4.91
CA LEU A 128 4.58 -10.81 -5.44
C LEU A 128 3.66 -10.10 -4.44
N ALA A 129 2.87 -10.85 -3.68
CA ALA A 129 2.00 -10.28 -2.66
C ALA A 129 2.84 -9.66 -1.52
N VAL A 130 3.89 -10.35 -1.08
CA VAL A 130 4.84 -9.83 -0.09
C VAL A 130 5.52 -8.55 -0.61
N GLY A 131 5.93 -8.53 -1.88
CA GLY A 131 6.51 -7.35 -2.52
C GLY A 131 5.57 -6.14 -2.53
N VAL A 132 4.29 -6.33 -2.83
CA VAL A 132 3.28 -5.27 -2.74
C VAL A 132 3.17 -4.74 -1.31
N VAL A 133 3.06 -5.61 -0.30
CA VAL A 133 2.96 -5.20 1.12
C VAL A 133 4.20 -4.43 1.56
N ALA A 134 5.38 -4.98 1.25
CA ALA A 134 6.68 -4.43 1.64
C ALA A 134 6.94 -3.02 1.06
N LEU A 135 6.41 -2.72 -0.13
CA LEU A 135 6.52 -1.39 -0.74
C LEU A 135 5.35 -0.47 -0.37
N ALA A 136 4.14 -1.01 -0.21
CA ALA A 136 2.97 -0.21 0.09
C ALA A 136 3.02 0.39 1.49
N PHE A 137 3.56 -0.32 2.48
CA PHE A 137 3.66 0.22 3.84
C PHE A 137 4.53 1.49 3.93
N PRO A 138 5.79 1.51 3.46
CA PRO A 138 6.60 2.72 3.45
C PRO A 138 6.01 3.82 2.56
N ALA A 139 5.31 3.48 1.47
CA ALA A 139 4.55 4.46 0.68
C ALA A 139 3.40 5.09 1.48
N ALA A 140 2.70 4.31 2.32
CA ALA A 140 1.67 4.85 3.20
C ALA A 140 2.24 5.77 4.27
N VAL A 141 3.39 5.43 4.87
CA VAL A 141 4.11 6.29 5.82
C VAL A 141 4.56 7.58 5.14
N LEU A 142 5.08 7.50 3.90
CA LEU A 142 5.42 8.68 3.10
C LEU A 142 4.22 9.62 2.94
N GLY A 143 3.01 9.09 2.77
CA GLY A 143 1.80 9.89 2.56
C GLY A 143 1.35 10.72 3.75
N LEU A 144 1.85 10.42 4.96
CA LEU A 144 1.66 11.28 6.14
C LEU A 144 2.36 12.64 5.97
N LYS A 145 3.43 12.71 5.16
CA LYS A 145 4.19 13.95 4.88
C LYS A 145 4.04 14.42 3.44
N ARG A 146 3.83 13.50 2.48
CA ARG A 146 3.71 13.76 1.04
C ARG A 146 2.55 12.97 0.43
N ILE A 147 1.34 13.46 0.67
CA ILE A 147 0.08 12.79 0.34
C ILE A 147 -0.02 12.42 -1.16
N ARG A 148 0.26 13.37 -2.07
CA ARG A 148 0.07 13.16 -3.52
C ARG A 148 0.96 12.07 -4.13
N PRO A 149 2.30 12.09 -3.97
CA PRO A 149 3.14 11.03 -4.53
C PRO A 149 2.87 9.67 -3.89
N ALA A 150 2.59 9.62 -2.58
CA ALA A 150 2.20 8.39 -1.89
C ALA A 150 0.90 7.80 -2.46
N GLY A 151 -0.11 8.63 -2.70
CA GLY A 151 -1.39 8.18 -3.28
C GLY A 151 -1.22 7.53 -4.66
N TRP A 152 -0.35 8.10 -5.50
CA TRP A 152 -0.03 7.51 -6.81
C TRP A 152 0.79 6.23 -6.69
N LEU A 153 1.80 6.20 -5.82
CA LEU A 153 2.60 4.99 -5.57
C LEU A 153 1.72 3.82 -5.13
N LEU A 154 0.83 4.06 -4.17
CA LEU A 154 -0.10 3.06 -3.67
C LEU A 154 -1.10 2.58 -4.72
N LEU A 155 -1.60 3.49 -5.58
CA LEU A 155 -2.43 3.11 -6.71
C LEU A 155 -1.68 2.21 -7.69
N VAL A 156 -0.45 2.58 -8.07
CA VAL A 156 0.36 1.80 -9.01
C VAL A 156 0.66 0.42 -8.44
N LEU A 157 1.12 0.35 -7.19
CA LEU A 157 1.45 -0.90 -6.50
C LEU A 157 0.22 -1.81 -6.32
N GLY A 158 -0.96 -1.24 -6.12
CA GLY A 158 -2.19 -2.01 -5.99
C GLY A 158 -2.86 -2.39 -7.33
N THR A 159 -2.56 -1.70 -8.44
CA THR A 159 -3.23 -1.98 -9.72
C THR A 159 -2.35 -2.75 -10.70
N LEU A 160 -1.14 -2.26 -10.98
CA LEU A 160 -0.31 -2.78 -12.06
C LEU A 160 0.09 -4.25 -11.82
N PRO A 161 0.64 -4.63 -10.66
CA PRO A 161 1.01 -6.03 -10.41
C PRO A 161 -0.17 -6.99 -10.60
N LEU A 162 -1.36 -6.60 -10.16
CA LEU A 162 -2.58 -7.38 -10.30
C LEU A 162 -2.96 -7.56 -11.77
N LEU A 163 -3.03 -6.47 -12.54
CA LEU A 163 -3.40 -6.50 -13.95
C LEU A 163 -2.41 -7.32 -14.77
N ILE A 164 -1.11 -7.12 -14.53
CA ILE A 164 -0.05 -7.85 -15.22
C ILE A 164 -0.14 -9.35 -14.92
N THR A 165 -0.38 -9.72 -13.66
CA THR A 165 -0.51 -11.13 -13.25
C THR A 165 -1.75 -11.79 -13.85
N LEU A 166 -2.86 -11.06 -13.94
CA LEU A 166 -4.11 -11.54 -14.57
C LEU A 166 -3.92 -11.77 -16.08
N VAL A 167 -3.29 -10.82 -16.79
CA VAL A 167 -3.05 -10.92 -18.24
C VAL A 167 -2.03 -12.02 -18.54
N GLY A 168 -0.94 -12.08 -17.78
CA GLY A 168 0.10 -13.10 -17.96
C GLY A 168 -0.29 -14.50 -17.47
N ARG A 169 -1.43 -14.65 -16.77
CA ARG A 169 -1.85 -15.90 -16.09
C ARG A 169 -0.72 -16.52 -15.25
N SER A 170 0.09 -15.67 -14.63
CA SER A 170 1.40 -16.01 -14.09
C SER A 170 1.40 -16.56 -12.66
N GLY A 171 0.23 -16.78 -12.05
CA GLY A 171 0.13 -17.44 -10.73
C GLY A 171 -0.92 -16.84 -9.80
N ALA A 172 -0.61 -16.83 -8.49
CA ALA A 172 -1.52 -16.68 -7.35
C ALA A 172 -2.27 -15.33 -7.29
N ALA A 173 -3.19 -15.11 -8.24
CA ALA A 173 -3.98 -13.89 -8.37
C ALA A 173 -4.83 -13.59 -7.13
N ALA A 174 -5.29 -14.61 -6.40
CA ALA A 174 -6.09 -14.43 -5.18
C ALA A 174 -5.29 -13.74 -4.06
N SER A 175 -4.07 -14.20 -3.79
CA SER A 175 -3.20 -13.60 -2.76
C SER A 175 -2.77 -12.19 -3.14
N LEU A 176 -2.48 -11.97 -4.43
CA LEU A 176 -2.12 -10.65 -4.94
C LEU A 176 -3.30 -9.68 -4.91
N ALA A 177 -4.51 -10.14 -5.22
CA ALA A 177 -5.73 -9.34 -5.09
C ALA A 177 -5.99 -8.92 -3.64
N ALA A 178 -5.88 -9.86 -2.70
CA ALA A 178 -5.97 -9.56 -1.27
C ALA A 178 -4.92 -8.53 -0.84
N ALA A 179 -3.67 -8.72 -1.25
CA ALA A 179 -2.56 -7.81 -0.94
C ALA A 179 -2.71 -6.41 -1.55
N SER A 180 -3.38 -6.31 -2.70
CA SER A 180 -3.56 -5.06 -3.42
C SER A 180 -4.73 -4.21 -2.93
N THR A 181 -5.73 -4.84 -2.30
CA THR A 181 -6.99 -4.17 -1.94
C THR A 181 -6.75 -3.00 -0.97
N VAL A 182 -6.01 -3.23 0.11
CA VAL A 182 -5.76 -2.19 1.12
C VAL A 182 -4.88 -1.05 0.58
N PRO A 183 -3.75 -1.31 -0.10
CA PRO A 183 -2.99 -0.26 -0.79
C PRO A 183 -3.84 0.59 -1.74
N LEU A 184 -4.74 -0.02 -2.53
CA LEU A 184 -5.62 0.72 -3.42
C LEU A 184 -6.55 1.67 -2.67
N VAL A 185 -7.22 1.18 -1.63
CA VAL A 185 -8.13 1.99 -0.81
C VAL A 185 -7.37 3.15 -0.17
N THR A 186 -6.20 2.90 0.39
CA THR A 186 -5.35 3.94 0.99
C THR A 186 -4.85 4.94 -0.06
N GLY A 187 -4.45 4.47 -1.25
CA GLY A 187 -4.02 5.32 -2.35
C GLY A 187 -5.12 6.26 -2.84
N VAL A 188 -6.34 5.75 -3.01
CA VAL A 188 -7.52 6.56 -3.33
C VAL A 188 -7.81 7.57 -2.24
N ALA A 189 -7.80 7.15 -0.97
CA ALA A 189 -8.02 8.05 0.17
C ALA A 189 -7.00 9.20 0.18
N TYR A 190 -5.72 8.92 -0.06
CA TYR A 190 -4.66 9.93 -0.15
C TYR A 190 -4.88 10.87 -1.35
N LEU A 191 -5.25 10.37 -2.53
CA LEU A 191 -5.50 11.23 -3.68
C LEU A 191 -6.74 12.11 -3.49
N VAL A 192 -7.79 11.60 -2.83
CA VAL A 192 -8.97 12.39 -2.45
C VAL A 192 -8.58 13.46 -1.43
N ALA A 193 -7.82 13.11 -0.39
CA ALA A 193 -7.30 14.07 0.59
C ALA A 193 -6.44 15.16 -0.09
N ALA A 194 -5.57 14.78 -1.02
CA ALA A 194 -4.74 15.72 -1.77
C ALA A 194 -5.58 16.66 -2.66
N ARG A 195 -6.72 16.20 -3.18
CA ARG A 195 -7.67 17.05 -3.93
C ARG A 195 -8.42 18.01 -3.00
N LEU A 196 -8.85 17.55 -1.83
CA LEU A 196 -9.53 18.37 -0.83
C LEU A 196 -8.62 19.47 -0.25
N ALA A 197 -7.37 19.12 0.06
CA ALA A 197 -6.39 20.08 0.56
C ALA A 197 -6.09 21.21 -0.44
N ARG A 198 -6.14 20.92 -1.75
CA ARG A 198 -6.00 21.93 -2.82
C ARG A 198 -7.21 22.86 -2.97
N ARG A 199 -8.37 22.49 -2.42
CA ARG A 199 -9.63 23.25 -2.51
C ARG A 199 -9.94 24.08 -1.24
N GLY A 200 -9.00 24.14 -0.28
CA GLY A 200 -9.11 25.01 0.89
C GLY A 200 -9.15 26.50 0.51
N PRO A 201 -9.76 27.36 1.34
CA PRO A 201 -10.35 28.61 0.89
C PRO A 201 -9.30 29.58 0.32
N THR A 202 -9.43 29.84 -0.97
CA THR A 202 -9.18 31.17 -1.55
C THR A 202 -10.15 32.15 -0.90
N HIS A 203 -9.84 32.58 0.33
CA HIS A 203 -10.49 33.73 0.94
C HIS A 203 -9.94 34.99 0.30
N GLY A 204 -10.77 35.59 -0.56
CA GLY A 204 -10.83 37.03 -0.73
C GLY A 204 -9.82 37.63 -1.70
N ASN A 205 -10.30 37.89 -2.92
CA ASN A 205 -9.95 39.13 -3.60
C ASN A 205 -10.22 40.31 -2.65
N ALA A 206 -9.21 40.74 -1.90
CA ALA A 206 -9.21 42.08 -1.36
C ALA A 206 -8.95 43.04 -2.54
N ARG A 207 -9.96 43.86 -2.82
CA ARG A 207 -9.99 44.91 -3.83
C ARG A 207 -8.72 45.78 -3.83
N PRO A 208 -8.38 46.42 -4.96
CA PRO A 208 -7.32 47.43 -4.98
C PRO A 208 -7.69 48.58 -4.04
N VAL A 209 -6.72 49.05 -3.26
CA VAL A 209 -6.81 50.30 -2.49
C VAL A 209 -6.44 51.44 -3.44
N PRO A 210 -7.34 52.39 -3.75
CA PRO A 210 -6.96 53.68 -4.28
C PRO A 210 -6.77 54.66 -3.12
N ALA A 211 -5.57 55.21 -3.01
CA ALA A 211 -5.30 56.55 -2.48
C ALA A 211 -3.96 57.02 -3.05
#